data_AF-A0A022XF37-F1
#
_entry.id   AF-A0A022XF37-F1
#
_cell.length_a   1.000
_cell.length_b   1.000
_cell.length_c   1.000
_cell.angle_alpha   90.00
_cell.angle_beta   90.00
_cell.angle_gamma   90.00
#
_symmetry.space_group_name_H-M   'P 1'
#
loop_
_entity.id
_entity.type
_entity.pdbx_description
1 polymer ?
#
loop_
_entity_poly.entity_id
_entity_poly.type
_entity_poly.pdbx_seq_one_letter_code
_entity_poly.pdbx_strand_id
1 'polypeptide(L)'
;MICGDAGSPRVIRFGEKGFVWVDVEAVGNPAHGAHVHRGVNAIDRLRKALDAVYELEKFPINAPPEVSDAIDAARDISEALSGAGESDTLQRITVNTGTIKGGVSPNLIPNSAMAQCDIRIPVGVSTDFIEKRLKDMLEPMAGMSWRILRTSEPNYTSPNEKICRLAEMVSTEVLG
;
A
#
# COMPACT_ATOMS: atom_id res chain seq x y z
N MET A 1 -17.56 15.10 11.74
CA MET A 1 -16.88 14.53 12.92
C MET A 1 -15.46 15.06 12.90
N ILE A 2 -14.91 15.51 14.03
CA ILE A 2 -13.48 15.84 14.14
C ILE A 2 -12.79 14.65 14.79
N CYS A 3 -11.76 14.11 14.15
CA CYS A 3 -10.92 13.06 14.71
C CYS A 3 -9.63 13.70 15.22
N GLY A 4 -9.31 13.50 16.50
CA GLY A 4 -8.05 13.98 17.10
C GLY A 4 -6.87 13.03 16.91
N ASP A 5 -7.00 12.01 16.07
CA ASP A 5 -5.97 11.02 15.81
C ASP A 5 -5.03 11.46 14.68
N ALA A 6 -3.74 11.15 14.83
CA ALA A 6 -2.66 11.37 13.84
C ALA A 6 -2.63 12.75 13.13
N GLY A 7 -3.01 13.83 13.81
CA GLY A 7 -3.01 15.20 13.29
C GLY A 7 -1.97 16.11 13.94
N SER A 8 -1.73 17.27 13.32
CA SER A 8 -1.00 18.39 13.93
C SER A 8 -1.86 19.63 13.76
N PRO A 9 -1.88 20.57 14.73
CA PRO A 9 -2.61 21.83 14.57
C PRO A 9 -2.07 22.64 13.38
N ARG A 10 -0.88 22.34 12.87
CA ARG A 10 -0.29 23.02 11.71
C ARG A 10 -0.74 22.45 10.37
N VAL A 11 -1.28 21.23 10.33
CA VAL A 11 -1.70 20.59 9.08
C VAL A 11 -2.98 19.78 9.30
N ILE A 12 -4.03 20.18 8.61
CA ILE A 12 -5.34 19.55 8.72
C ILE A 12 -5.38 18.34 7.80
N ARG A 13 -5.58 17.17 8.39
CA ARG A 13 -5.84 15.93 7.65
C ARG A 13 -7.32 15.91 7.29
N PHE A 14 -7.61 15.95 6.00
CA PHE A 14 -8.97 15.95 5.47
C PHE A 14 -9.39 14.60 4.86
N GLY A 15 -8.50 13.61 4.88
CA GLY A 15 -8.77 12.28 4.33
C GLY A 15 -7.69 11.27 4.71
N GLU A 16 -7.97 10.02 4.38
CA GLU A 16 -7.13 8.87 4.69
C GLU A 16 -6.98 7.97 3.46
N LYS A 17 -5.78 7.42 3.29
CA LYS A 17 -5.56 6.33 2.32
C LYS A 17 -6.35 5.10 2.79
N GLY A 18 -6.98 4.43 1.83
CA GLY A 18 -7.54 3.10 2.04
C GLY A 18 -6.44 2.05 2.15
N PHE A 19 -6.84 0.81 2.37
CA PHE A 19 -5.91 -0.32 2.36
C PHE A 19 -6.52 -1.59 1.79
N VAL A 20 -5.65 -2.45 1.24
CA VAL A 20 -5.93 -3.83 0.87
C VAL A 20 -4.83 -4.69 1.48
N TRP A 21 -5.20 -5.58 2.39
CA TRP A 21 -4.29 -6.55 2.97
C TRP A 21 -4.43 -7.87 2.23
N VAL A 22 -3.31 -8.38 1.72
CA VAL A 22 -3.28 -9.59 0.90
C VAL A 22 -2.32 -10.61 1.48
N ASP A 23 -2.73 -11.88 1.45
CA ASP A 23 -1.88 -13.04 1.72
C ASP A 23 -1.51 -13.68 0.39
N VAL A 24 -0.22 -13.93 0.18
CA VAL A 24 0.33 -14.52 -1.05
C VAL A 24 1.17 -15.73 -0.68
N GLU A 25 0.78 -16.89 -1.17
CA GLU A 25 1.38 -18.19 -0.87
C GLU A 25 1.91 -18.84 -2.14
N ALA A 26 3.09 -19.44 -2.05
CA ALA A 26 3.75 -20.15 -3.13
C ALA A 26 4.10 -21.57 -2.70
N VAL A 27 3.89 -22.53 -3.60
CA VAL A 27 4.34 -23.92 -3.43
C VAL A 27 5.47 -24.25 -4.39
N GLY A 28 6.26 -25.26 -4.04
CA GLY A 28 7.43 -25.70 -4.78
C GLY A 28 7.70 -27.19 -4.58
N ASN A 29 8.70 -27.69 -5.32
CA ASN A 29 9.15 -29.08 -5.25
C ASN A 29 10.53 -29.11 -4.58
N PRO A 30 10.68 -29.77 -3.42
CA PRO A 30 11.94 -29.78 -2.70
C PRO A 30 12.99 -30.64 -3.41
N ALA A 31 14.25 -30.21 -3.35
CA ALA A 31 15.41 -31.01 -3.71
C ALA A 31 16.65 -30.49 -2.95
N HIS A 32 17.77 -31.22 -3.04
CA HIS A 32 19.04 -30.70 -2.54
C HIS A 32 19.46 -29.46 -3.35
N GLY A 33 19.99 -28.44 -2.70
CA GLY A 33 20.46 -27.21 -3.32
C GLY A 33 21.58 -27.37 -4.36
N ALA A 34 22.21 -28.55 -4.44
CA ALA A 34 23.20 -28.88 -5.48
C ALA A 34 22.53 -29.41 -6.76
N HIS A 35 21.23 -29.71 -6.70
CA HIS A 35 20.44 -30.29 -7.78
C HIS A 35 19.19 -29.43 -8.03
N VAL A 36 19.38 -28.11 -8.15
CA VAL A 36 18.28 -27.13 -8.36
C VAL A 36 17.38 -27.46 -9.54
N HIS A 37 17.93 -28.06 -10.59
CA HIS A 37 17.18 -28.50 -11.78
C HIS A 37 16.14 -29.61 -11.50
N ARG A 38 16.17 -30.24 -10.32
CA ARG A 38 15.21 -31.29 -9.91
C ARG A 38 14.05 -30.76 -9.07
N GLY A 39 14.11 -29.50 -8.65
CA GLY A 39 13.10 -28.89 -7.79
C GLY A 39 12.49 -27.63 -8.40
N VAL A 40 11.55 -27.08 -7.67
CA VAL A 40 10.92 -25.79 -7.97
C VAL A 40 10.91 -25.00 -6.69
N ASN A 41 11.58 -23.85 -6.68
CA ASN A 41 11.77 -23.08 -5.46
C ASN A 41 10.53 -22.21 -5.17
N ALA A 42 9.86 -22.49 -4.06
CA ALA A 42 8.70 -21.71 -3.63
C ALA A 42 9.05 -20.25 -3.29
N ILE A 43 10.24 -19.99 -2.73
CA ILE A 43 10.68 -18.62 -2.44
C ILE A 43 10.91 -17.85 -3.74
N ASP A 44 11.48 -18.47 -4.78
CA ASP A 44 11.66 -17.80 -6.08
C ASP A 44 10.33 -17.47 -6.76
N ARG A 45 9.31 -18.33 -6.61
CA ARG A 45 7.95 -18.06 -7.05
C ARG A 45 7.34 -16.89 -6.29
N LEU A 46 7.40 -16.93 -4.95
CA LEU A 46 6.89 -15.86 -4.11
C LEU A 46 7.57 -14.52 -4.43
N ARG A 47 8.89 -14.51 -4.62
CA ARG A 47 9.63 -13.30 -5.01
C ARG A 47 9.08 -12.69 -6.30
N LYS A 48 8.86 -13.50 -7.34
CA LYS A 48 8.27 -13.02 -8.61
C LYS A 48 6.84 -12.50 -8.44
N ALA A 49 6.05 -13.15 -7.58
CA ALA A 49 4.71 -12.69 -7.26
C ALA A 49 4.75 -11.33 -6.53
N LEU A 50 5.63 -11.18 -5.54
CA LEU A 50 5.82 -9.91 -4.84
C LEU A 50 6.32 -8.81 -5.78
N ASP A 51 7.29 -9.10 -6.66
CA ASP A 51 7.73 -8.16 -7.69
C ASP A 51 6.53 -7.63 -8.51
N ALA A 52 5.61 -8.53 -8.90
CA ALA A 52 4.39 -8.13 -9.61
C ALA A 52 3.41 -7.32 -8.73
N VAL A 53 3.28 -7.62 -7.44
CA VAL A 53 2.47 -6.79 -6.52
C VAL A 53 3.05 -5.38 -6.43
N TYR A 54 4.38 -5.23 -6.37
CA TYR A 54 5.04 -3.92 -6.33
C TYR A 54 4.87 -3.10 -7.62
N GLU A 55 4.52 -3.72 -8.76
CA GLU A 55 4.14 -2.99 -9.98
C GLU A 55 2.87 -2.13 -9.79
N LEU A 56 2.07 -2.39 -8.75
CA LEU A 56 0.92 -1.53 -8.39
C LEU A 56 1.33 -0.08 -8.12
N GLU A 57 2.54 0.17 -7.62
CA GLU A 57 3.02 1.52 -7.30
C GLU A 57 3.22 2.39 -8.55
N LYS A 58 3.32 1.78 -9.74
CA LYS A 58 3.53 2.49 -11.01
C LYS A 58 2.23 2.94 -11.68
N PHE A 59 1.08 2.57 -11.13
CA PHE A 59 -0.19 2.95 -11.74
C PHE A 59 -0.44 4.45 -11.58
N PRO A 60 -0.84 5.14 -12.66
CA PRO A 60 -1.19 6.55 -12.58
C PRO A 60 -2.48 6.72 -11.76
N ILE A 61 -2.48 7.69 -10.86
CA ILE A 61 -3.60 7.98 -9.97
C ILE A 61 -4.32 9.21 -10.48
N ASN A 62 -5.65 9.10 -10.60
CA ASN A 62 -6.51 10.22 -10.96
C ASN A 62 -7.38 10.60 -9.76
N ALA A 63 -6.77 11.29 -8.79
CA ALA A 63 -7.48 11.83 -7.65
C ALA A 63 -8.32 13.06 -8.08
N PRO A 64 -9.40 13.41 -7.35
CA PRO A 64 -10.08 14.69 -7.53
C PRO A 64 -9.08 15.85 -7.40
N PRO A 65 -9.10 16.86 -8.30
CA PRO A 65 -8.14 17.97 -8.26
C PRO A 65 -8.08 18.70 -6.91
N GLU A 66 -9.24 18.87 -6.26
CA GLU A 66 -9.30 19.51 -4.93
C GLU A 66 -8.45 18.77 -3.86
N VAL A 67 -8.25 17.46 -4.01
CA VAL A 67 -7.45 16.64 -3.09
C VAL A 67 -5.97 16.78 -3.41
N SER A 68 -5.57 16.64 -4.67
CA SER A 68 -4.17 16.77 -5.08
C SER A 68 -3.65 18.19 -4.83
N ASP A 69 -4.43 19.21 -5.20
CA ASP A 69 -4.06 20.62 -5.03
C ASP A 69 -3.88 20.97 -3.56
N ALA A 70 -4.75 20.44 -2.67
CA ALA A 70 -4.63 20.65 -1.24
C ALA A 70 -3.40 19.96 -0.63
N ILE A 71 -3.06 18.74 -1.08
CA ILE A 71 -1.85 18.03 -0.64
C ILE A 71 -0.58 18.78 -1.10
N ASP A 72 -0.58 19.28 -2.33
CA ASP A 72 0.55 20.02 -2.89
C ASP A 72 0.72 21.38 -2.22
N ALA A 73 -0.36 22.11 -1.95
CA ALA A 73 -0.32 23.38 -1.21
C ALA A 73 0.20 23.21 0.23
N ALA A 74 -0.06 22.06 0.86
CA ALA A 74 0.40 21.76 2.21
C ALA A 74 1.81 21.14 2.28
N ARG A 75 2.47 20.89 1.15
CA ARG A 75 3.70 20.08 1.04
C ARG A 75 4.79 20.49 2.03
N ASP A 76 5.17 21.76 2.03
CA ASP A 76 6.28 22.23 2.88
C ASP A 76 5.97 22.06 4.38
N ILE A 77 4.71 22.25 4.77
CA ILE A 77 4.27 22.10 6.17
C ILE A 77 4.20 20.62 6.54
N SER A 78 3.61 19.81 5.66
CA SER A 78 3.38 18.38 5.90
C SER A 78 4.71 17.62 5.97
N GLU A 79 5.59 17.81 4.98
CA GLU A 79 6.89 17.14 4.94
C GLU A 79 7.83 17.57 6.08
N ALA A 80 7.73 18.83 6.55
CA ALA A 80 8.47 19.26 7.74
C ALA A 80 8.03 18.55 9.03
N LEU A 81 6.79 18.05 9.09
CA LEU A 81 6.24 17.36 10.26
C LEU A 81 6.37 15.84 10.18
N SER A 82 6.12 15.26 9.01
CA SER A 82 5.99 13.82 8.83
C SER A 82 7.09 13.19 7.99
N GLY A 83 8.01 14.02 7.47
CA GLY A 83 9.20 13.58 6.73
C GLY A 83 9.10 13.85 5.23
N ALA A 84 10.28 13.95 4.61
CA ALA A 84 10.40 14.20 3.18
C ALA A 84 9.70 13.11 2.35
N GLY A 85 8.98 13.55 1.31
CA GLY A 85 8.25 12.66 0.40
C GLY A 85 6.85 12.25 0.88
N GLU A 86 6.32 12.83 1.95
CA GLU A 86 4.96 12.58 2.41
C GLU A 86 3.92 12.94 1.34
N SER A 87 3.99 14.14 0.75
CA SER A 87 2.99 14.60 -0.22
C SER A 87 2.92 13.69 -1.45
N ASP A 88 4.04 13.15 -1.89
CA ASP A 88 4.08 12.16 -2.96
C ASP A 88 3.49 10.81 -2.51
N THR A 89 3.81 10.38 -1.29
CA THR A 89 3.32 9.13 -0.70
C THR A 89 1.80 9.12 -0.50
N LEU A 90 1.21 10.27 -0.16
CA LEU A 90 -0.24 10.42 -0.05
C LEU A 90 -0.97 10.28 -1.39
N GLN A 91 -0.28 10.53 -2.51
CA GLN A 91 -0.88 10.59 -3.85
C GLN A 91 -0.63 9.34 -4.71
N ARG A 92 0.19 8.39 -4.25
CA ARG A 92 0.48 7.14 -4.97
C ARG A 92 0.03 5.89 -4.22
N ILE A 93 -0.10 4.76 -4.93
CA ILE A 93 -0.22 3.45 -4.26
C ILE A 93 1.12 3.11 -3.61
N THR A 94 1.09 2.53 -2.41
CA THR A 94 2.31 2.02 -1.75
C THR A 94 2.10 0.59 -1.28
N VAL A 95 3.11 -0.23 -1.43
CA VAL A 95 3.10 -1.65 -1.06
C VAL A 95 4.15 -1.91 0.02
N ASN A 96 3.73 -2.55 1.09
CA ASN A 96 4.61 -3.00 2.17
C ASN A 96 4.47 -4.50 2.39
N THR A 97 5.50 -5.29 2.12
CA THR A 97 5.56 -6.70 2.57
C THR A 97 5.85 -6.75 4.07
N GLY A 98 4.80 -6.80 4.88
CA GLY A 98 4.89 -6.76 6.34
C GLY A 98 5.38 -8.06 6.97
N THR A 99 5.13 -9.21 6.34
CA THR A 99 5.67 -10.50 6.79
C THR A 99 6.08 -11.37 5.60
N ILE A 100 7.14 -12.17 5.79
CA ILE A 100 7.58 -13.17 4.81
C ILE A 100 8.16 -14.38 5.55
N LYS A 101 7.82 -15.59 5.09
CA LYS A 101 8.31 -16.87 5.63
C LYS A 101 8.48 -17.88 4.50
N GLY A 102 9.49 -18.75 4.58
CA GLY A 102 9.68 -19.82 3.62
C GLY A 102 10.98 -20.59 3.82
N GLY A 103 11.00 -21.84 3.38
CA GLY A 103 12.17 -22.72 3.52
C GLY A 103 12.42 -23.21 4.95
N VAL A 104 13.33 -24.17 5.07
CA VAL A 104 13.71 -24.81 6.35
C VAL A 104 15.21 -24.89 6.58
N SER A 105 16.01 -24.97 5.51
CA SER A 105 17.47 -25.08 5.56
C SER A 105 18.08 -24.52 4.27
N PRO A 106 19.24 -23.83 4.31
CA PRO A 106 19.85 -23.23 3.12
C PRO A 106 20.28 -24.23 2.04
N ASN A 107 20.49 -25.50 2.38
CA ASN A 107 20.88 -26.55 1.43
C ASN A 107 19.69 -27.29 0.81
N LEU A 108 18.46 -26.87 1.07
CA LEU A 108 17.24 -27.48 0.52
C LEU A 108 16.46 -26.43 -0.28
N ILE A 109 15.91 -26.84 -1.41
CA ILE A 109 14.97 -26.04 -2.18
C ILE A 109 13.64 -25.96 -1.39
N PRO A 110 13.17 -24.77 -1.05
CA PRO A 110 11.91 -24.57 -0.34
C PRO A 110 10.70 -25.13 -1.11
N ASN A 111 9.87 -25.92 -0.42
CA ASN A 111 8.59 -26.40 -0.95
C ASN A 111 7.42 -25.45 -0.66
N SER A 112 7.59 -24.49 0.25
CA SER A 112 6.58 -23.46 0.55
C SER A 112 7.21 -22.13 0.92
N ALA A 113 6.48 -21.06 0.60
CA ALA A 113 6.76 -19.70 1.04
C ALA A 113 5.44 -18.91 1.11
N MET A 114 5.35 -17.94 2.02
CA MET A 114 4.21 -17.03 2.14
C MET A 114 4.66 -15.61 2.49
N ALA A 115 3.87 -14.62 2.10
CA ALA A 115 4.04 -13.24 2.51
C ALA A 115 2.69 -12.53 2.67
N GLN A 116 2.62 -11.62 3.62
CA GLN A 116 1.48 -10.73 3.79
C GLN A 116 1.88 -9.30 3.45
N CYS A 117 1.09 -8.64 2.61
CA CYS A 117 1.33 -7.27 2.17
C CYS A 117 0.22 -6.33 2.62
N ASP A 118 0.61 -5.12 3.03
CA ASP A 118 -0.27 -3.95 3.21
C ASP A 118 -0.13 -3.05 1.98
N ILE A 119 -1.18 -2.97 1.18
CA ILE A 119 -1.27 -2.09 0.00
C ILE A 119 -2.11 -0.87 0.40
N ARG A 120 -1.49 0.31 0.50
CA ARG A 120 -2.22 1.57 0.77
C ARG A 120 -2.60 2.25 -0.51
N ILE A 121 -3.88 2.61 -0.62
CA ILE A 121 -4.48 3.21 -1.81
C ILE A 121 -4.87 4.66 -1.56
N PRO A 122 -4.47 5.60 -2.43
CA PRO A 122 -4.85 7.01 -2.31
C PRO A 122 -6.30 7.23 -2.75
N VAL A 123 -6.84 8.41 -2.45
CA VAL A 123 -8.13 8.85 -2.99
C VAL A 123 -8.10 8.79 -4.52
N GLY A 124 -9.16 8.26 -5.13
CA GLY A 124 -9.24 8.02 -6.58
C GLY A 124 -8.93 6.57 -6.98
N VAL A 125 -8.53 5.71 -6.05
CA VAL A 125 -8.34 4.27 -6.27
C VAL A 125 -9.28 3.48 -5.38
N SER A 126 -10.07 2.57 -5.95
CA SER A 126 -10.94 1.69 -5.17
C SER A 126 -10.26 0.37 -4.78
N THR A 127 -10.79 -0.30 -3.76
CA THR A 127 -10.31 -1.64 -3.39
C THR A 127 -10.59 -2.67 -4.49
N ASP A 128 -11.74 -2.56 -5.18
CA ASP A 128 -12.10 -3.38 -6.36
C ASP A 128 -11.08 -3.26 -7.50
N PHE A 129 -10.56 -2.05 -7.74
CA PHE A 129 -9.53 -1.84 -8.75
C PHE A 129 -8.27 -2.65 -8.41
N ILE A 130 -7.82 -2.59 -7.16
CA ILE A 130 -6.65 -3.35 -6.69
C ILE A 130 -6.91 -4.86 -6.77
N GLU A 131 -8.07 -5.33 -6.32
CA GLU A 131 -8.43 -6.75 -6.40
C GLU A 131 -8.34 -7.27 -7.83
N LYS A 132 -8.92 -6.54 -8.80
CA LYS A 132 -8.84 -6.91 -10.21
C LYS A 132 -7.40 -6.95 -10.72
N ARG A 133 -6.56 -5.98 -10.33
CA ARG A 133 -5.14 -5.96 -10.73
C ARG A 133 -4.35 -7.11 -10.13
N LEU A 134 -4.54 -7.40 -8.84
CA LEU A 134 -3.93 -8.56 -8.19
C LEU A 134 -4.34 -9.85 -8.89
N LYS A 135 -5.62 -9.99 -9.25
CA LYS A 135 -6.14 -11.12 -10.02
C LYS A 135 -5.41 -11.28 -11.36
N ASP A 136 -5.40 -10.23 -12.17
CA ASP A 136 -4.77 -10.24 -13.50
C ASP A 136 -3.28 -10.58 -13.44
N MET A 137 -2.58 -10.15 -12.39
CA MET A 137 -1.13 -10.38 -12.23
C MET A 137 -0.79 -11.73 -11.61
N LEU A 138 -1.54 -12.19 -10.61
CA LEU A 138 -1.18 -13.34 -9.77
C LEU A 138 -1.82 -14.65 -10.23
N GLU A 139 -3.06 -14.64 -10.75
CA GLU A 139 -3.74 -15.88 -11.18
C GLU A 139 -2.99 -16.65 -12.30
N PRO A 140 -2.32 -15.98 -13.26
CA PRO A 140 -1.54 -16.70 -14.28
C PRO A 140 -0.28 -17.38 -13.73
N MET A 141 0.15 -17.08 -12.49
CA MET A 141 1.40 -17.59 -11.93
C MET A 141 1.25 -19.02 -11.40
N ALA A 142 1.99 -19.96 -11.99
CA ALA A 142 1.93 -21.36 -11.59
C ALA A 142 2.40 -21.60 -10.15
N GLY A 143 1.60 -22.35 -9.38
CA GLY A 143 1.93 -22.72 -8.00
C GLY A 143 1.79 -21.58 -6.99
N MET A 144 0.95 -20.59 -7.31
CA MET A 144 0.58 -19.49 -6.43
C MET A 144 -0.86 -19.64 -5.97
N SER A 145 -1.13 -19.19 -4.74
CA SER A 145 -2.48 -18.88 -4.25
C SER A 145 -2.43 -17.57 -3.49
N TRP A 146 -3.51 -16.81 -3.53
CA TRP A 146 -3.60 -15.54 -2.80
C TRP A 146 -5.03 -15.31 -2.33
N ARG A 147 -5.18 -14.49 -1.29
CA ARG A 147 -6.49 -14.05 -0.81
C ARG A 147 -6.41 -12.67 -0.18
N ILE A 148 -7.50 -11.92 -0.29
CA ILE A 148 -7.69 -10.69 0.46
C ILE A 148 -8.06 -11.03 1.90
N LEU A 149 -7.34 -10.42 2.85
CA LEU A 149 -7.59 -10.57 4.28
C LEU A 149 -8.54 -9.49 4.80
N ARG A 150 -8.35 -8.26 4.35
CA ARG A 150 -9.13 -7.09 4.78
C ARG A 150 -9.00 -5.96 3.77
N THR A 151 -10.04 -5.15 3.65
CA THR A 151 -10.03 -3.93 2.85
C THR A 151 -10.64 -2.75 3.60
N SER A 152 -10.31 -1.55 3.17
CA SER A 152 -11.01 -0.30 3.48
C SER A 152 -10.82 0.67 2.32
N GLU A 153 -11.91 1.28 1.86
CA GLU A 153 -11.85 2.32 0.83
C GLU A 153 -11.13 3.56 1.37
N PRO A 154 -10.40 4.31 0.50
CA PRO A 154 -9.94 5.64 0.85
C PRO A 154 -11.15 6.56 1.03
N ASN A 155 -10.98 7.57 1.87
CA ASN A 155 -12.03 8.55 2.13
C ASN A 155 -11.43 9.93 2.27
N TYR A 156 -12.25 10.94 1.99
CA TYR A 156 -11.90 12.33 2.23
C TYR A 156 -13.15 13.17 2.44
N THR A 157 -12.96 14.29 3.15
CA THR A 157 -13.87 15.43 3.20
C THR A 157 -13.29 16.50 2.28
N SER A 158 -14.12 17.15 1.46
CA SER A 158 -13.63 18.23 0.59
C SER A 158 -12.83 19.24 1.43
N PRO A 159 -11.60 19.62 1.03
CA PRO A 159 -10.83 20.66 1.71
C PRO A 159 -11.56 22.01 1.76
N ASN A 160 -12.50 22.23 0.84
CA ASN A 160 -13.33 23.42 0.76
C ASN A 160 -14.58 23.36 1.65
N GLU A 161 -14.85 22.21 2.27
CA GLU A 161 -15.99 22.04 3.16
C GLU A 161 -15.86 22.95 4.38
N LYS A 162 -16.99 23.45 4.88
CA LYS A 162 -17.03 24.43 5.97
C LYS A 162 -16.22 23.99 7.20
N ILE A 163 -16.24 22.70 7.53
CA ILE A 163 -15.50 22.16 8.67
C ILE A 163 -13.98 22.26 8.50
N CYS A 164 -13.46 22.01 7.29
CA CYS A 164 -12.04 22.09 6.98
C CYS A 164 -11.56 23.53 7.01
N ARG A 165 -12.31 24.45 6.39
CA ARG A 165 -11.98 25.89 6.35
C ARG A 165 -12.03 26.54 7.73
N LEU A 166 -12.99 26.15 8.58
CA LEU A 166 -13.06 26.62 9.96
C LEU A 166 -11.91 26.07 10.81
N ALA A 167 -11.55 24.79 10.65
CA ALA A 167 -10.41 24.22 11.34
C ALA A 167 -9.11 24.94 10.96
N GLU A 168 -8.95 25.29 9.68
CA GLU A 168 -7.78 26.03 9.16
C GLU A 168 -7.70 27.41 9.79
N MET A 169 -8.80 28.16 9.74
CA MET A 169 -8.92 29.50 10.33
C MET A 169 -8.58 29.52 11.82
N VAL A 170 -9.19 28.61 12.60
CA VAL A 170 -8.95 28.52 14.05
C VAL A 170 -7.50 28.10 14.34
N SER A 171 -6.95 27.20 13.52
CA SER A 171 -5.55 26.77 13.68
C SER A 171 -4.58 27.94 13.42
N THR A 172 -4.82 28.75 12.40
CA THR A 172 -4.05 29.96 12.13
C THR A 172 -4.18 30.99 13.27
N GLU A 173 -5.38 31.21 13.79
CA GLU A 173 -5.59 32.13 14.93
C GLU A 173 -4.79 31.69 16.17
N VAL A 174 -4.78 30.40 16.47
CA VAL A 174 -4.12 29.85 17.67
C VAL A 174 -2.59 29.78 17.52
N LEU A 175 -2.08 29.51 16.31
CA LEU A 175 -0.65 29.33 16.07
C LEU A 175 0.10 30.62 15.74
N GLY A 176 -0.61 31.69 15.37
CA GLY A 176 -0.03 32.96 14.89
C GLY A 176 0.47 32.89 13.46
#